data_AF-K2S7R1-F1
#
_entry.id   AF-K2S7R1-F1
#
_cell.length_a   1.000
_cell.length_b   1.000
_cell.length_c   1.000
_cell.angle_alpha   90.00
_cell.angle_beta   90.00
_cell.angle_gamma   90.00
#
_symmetry.space_group_name_H-M   'P 1'
#
loop_
_entity.id
_entity.type
_entity.pdbx_description
1 polymer ?
#
loop_
_entity_poly.entity_id
_entity_poly.type
_entity_poly.pdbx_seq_one_letter_code
_entity_poly.pdbx_strand_id
1 'polypeptide(L)'
;MDWETIAENKRNSITNKIPEEWRIPSLPPPEALPDVSGSYIRQYLTSREVDITETDAVGIIQKTTTGQWTAKEVTLAFCHRAALAHQMVSCLHEIFFDSAVEEAERLDSYFEKYRKPVGPLHGLPVSLKDSIHVKGVETTMGYVGWIGTFEGEKNSEKYKNVEADVATELRTLGAILYVKTSVPPASCSAETGNNIIGYTTNPYNRMLTAGGSSGGEGALIALRGSPAGLGTDIGASVRLPAHFNGLYGLKPSYHRLPLRGLATPMDGQDTCVFVVGPMATTSRSTTLLMKSLLSCEPWLSDPLVLEIPWRDDIYLETLKRASGAGRKLSFGVLRSDGVVNPQPPVVRALDMVESAVRRAGHEVVSFSLPRYPEALQLFFGACFIDGAADVLKQLALSGEPVNPAMPPFFHVDAPKILDATEIMKLNKAIREYRAEFLDHWNRTAESTATGQPLDAVIMPIFPSAAPRRGNVSWMGEP
;
A
#
# COMPACT_ATOMS: atom_id res chain seq x y z
N MET A 1 24.19 21.77 -7.90
CA MET A 1 22.79 22.18 -7.74
C MET A 1 22.42 21.84 -6.31
N ASP A 2 21.84 22.77 -5.56
CA ASP A 2 21.35 22.49 -4.21
C ASP A 2 20.16 21.52 -4.23
N TRP A 3 19.79 20.99 -3.06
CA TRP A 3 18.74 19.98 -2.97
C TRP A 3 17.37 20.59 -3.32
N GLU A 4 17.12 21.86 -2.98
CA GLU A 4 15.87 22.56 -3.28
C GLU A 4 15.62 22.61 -4.80
N THR A 5 16.63 23.02 -5.57
CA THR A 5 16.53 23.12 -7.03
C THR A 5 16.40 21.73 -7.66
N ILE A 6 17.08 20.71 -7.14
CA ILE A 6 16.92 19.31 -7.62
C ILE A 6 15.47 18.84 -7.39
N ALA A 7 14.95 19.06 -6.18
CA ALA A 7 13.59 18.69 -5.80
C ALA A 7 12.54 19.44 -6.61
N GLU A 8 12.72 20.75 -6.82
CA GLU A 8 11.85 21.58 -7.65
C GLU A 8 11.85 21.13 -9.11
N ASN A 9 13.03 20.88 -9.71
CA ASN A 9 13.14 20.36 -11.06
C ASN A 9 12.41 19.02 -11.21
N LYS A 10 12.55 18.13 -10.22
CA LYS A 10 11.84 16.87 -10.18
C LYS A 10 10.33 17.07 -10.09
N ARG A 11 9.85 17.92 -9.19
CA ARG A 11 8.42 18.25 -9.05
C ARG A 11 7.84 18.81 -10.36
N ASN A 12 8.55 19.75 -10.98
CA ASN A 12 8.17 20.33 -12.26
C ASN A 12 8.15 19.27 -13.37
N SER A 13 9.10 18.33 -13.38
CA SER A 13 9.10 17.22 -14.34
C SER A 13 7.86 16.33 -14.23
N ILE A 14 7.30 16.14 -13.02
CA ILE A 14 6.07 15.37 -12.80
C ILE A 14 4.87 16.18 -13.31
N THR A 15 4.74 17.44 -12.90
CA THR A 15 3.64 18.32 -13.33
C THR A 15 3.63 18.54 -14.83
N ASN A 16 4.80 18.66 -15.47
CA ASN A 16 4.92 18.86 -16.92
C ASN A 16 4.47 17.65 -17.74
N LYS A 17 4.41 16.45 -17.14
CA LYS A 17 3.83 15.25 -17.78
C LYS A 17 2.29 15.24 -17.76
N ILE A 18 1.64 16.20 -17.09
CA ILE A 18 0.20 16.38 -17.15
C ILE A 18 -0.15 17.19 -18.41
N PRO A 19 -0.96 16.62 -19.33
CA PRO A 19 -1.49 17.33 -20.51
C PRO A 19 -2.16 18.65 -20.13
N GLU A 20 -2.02 19.66 -20.98
CA GLU A 20 -2.50 21.02 -20.69
C GLU A 20 -4.01 21.05 -20.46
N GLU A 21 -4.76 20.26 -21.23
CA GLU A 21 -6.20 20.08 -21.14
C GLU A 21 -6.68 19.42 -19.83
N TRP A 22 -5.79 18.76 -19.08
CA TRP A 22 -6.10 18.11 -17.79
C TRP A 22 -5.67 18.96 -16.58
N ARG A 23 -5.12 20.15 -16.81
CA ARG A 23 -4.66 21.03 -15.73
C ARG A 23 -5.82 21.75 -15.08
N ILE A 24 -5.86 21.70 -13.75
CA ILE A 24 -6.85 22.42 -12.95
C ILE A 24 -6.42 23.90 -12.91
N PRO A 25 -7.24 24.85 -13.39
CA PRO A 25 -6.83 26.25 -13.49
C PRO A 25 -6.48 26.89 -12.14
N SER A 26 -7.22 26.54 -11.10
CA SER A 26 -6.96 26.95 -9.72
C SER A 26 -7.63 25.99 -8.76
N LEU A 27 -6.88 25.58 -7.73
CA LEU A 27 -7.39 24.77 -6.64
C LEU A 27 -7.45 25.64 -5.37
N PRO A 28 -8.63 25.82 -4.75
CA PRO A 28 -8.74 26.56 -3.50
C PRO A 28 -7.85 25.95 -2.40
N PRO A 29 -7.46 26.74 -1.37
CA PRO A 29 -6.71 26.21 -0.25
C PRO A 29 -7.52 25.14 0.53
N PRO A 30 -6.88 24.21 1.24
CA PRO A 30 -7.54 23.13 1.99
C PRO A 30 -8.65 23.60 2.93
N GLU A 31 -8.54 24.78 3.54
CA GLU A 31 -9.53 25.33 4.47
C GLU A 31 -10.82 25.73 3.76
N ALA A 32 -10.73 26.22 2.51
CA ALA A 32 -11.88 26.62 1.71
C ALA A 32 -12.51 25.44 0.96
N LEU A 33 -11.73 24.38 0.71
CA LEU A 33 -12.20 23.16 0.06
C LEU A 33 -11.53 21.93 0.71
N PRO A 34 -12.05 21.45 1.84
CA PRO A 34 -11.47 20.29 2.53
C PRO A 34 -11.64 19.00 1.73
N ASP A 35 -12.83 18.73 1.22
CA ASP A 35 -13.15 17.50 0.47
C ASP A 35 -13.03 17.76 -1.04
N VAL A 36 -12.15 17.01 -1.69
CA VAL A 36 -11.93 17.04 -3.15
C VAL A 36 -12.42 15.76 -3.83
N SER A 37 -13.01 14.85 -3.06
CA SER A 37 -13.56 13.59 -3.54
C SER A 37 -14.96 13.75 -4.17
N GLY A 38 -15.53 12.64 -4.64
CA GLY A 38 -16.92 12.59 -5.08
C GLY A 38 -17.27 13.62 -6.16
N SER A 39 -18.25 14.49 -5.87
CA SER A 39 -18.74 15.49 -6.82
C SER A 39 -17.69 16.49 -7.27
N TYR A 40 -16.69 16.82 -6.43
CA TYR A 40 -15.70 17.83 -6.79
C TYR A 40 -14.80 17.35 -7.93
N ILE A 41 -14.14 16.19 -7.79
CA ILE A 41 -13.30 15.67 -8.88
C ILE A 41 -14.11 15.29 -10.13
N ARG A 42 -15.36 14.83 -9.96
CA ARG A 42 -16.26 14.48 -11.08
C ARG A 42 -16.57 15.64 -12.02
N GLN A 43 -16.48 16.90 -11.56
CA GLN A 43 -16.77 18.06 -12.42
C GLN A 43 -15.80 18.21 -13.59
N TYR A 44 -14.61 17.58 -13.50
CA TYR A 44 -13.57 17.60 -14.52
C TYR A 44 -13.62 16.37 -15.44
N LEU A 45 -14.56 15.45 -15.22
CA LEU A 45 -14.63 14.18 -15.94
C LEU A 45 -15.92 14.11 -16.76
N THR A 46 -15.85 13.44 -17.90
CA THR A 46 -17.04 13.03 -18.65
C THR A 46 -17.81 11.94 -17.90
N SER A 47 -19.11 11.82 -18.19
CA SER A 47 -19.94 10.74 -17.63
C SER A 47 -19.37 9.34 -17.89
N ARG A 48 -18.69 9.18 -19.04
CA ARG A 48 -18.04 7.91 -19.43
C ARG A 48 -16.80 7.62 -18.58
N GLU A 49 -15.97 8.62 -18.33
CA GLU A 49 -14.82 8.46 -17.44
C GLU A 49 -15.25 8.17 -16.00
N VAL A 50 -16.34 8.77 -15.54
CA VAL A 50 -16.92 8.46 -14.22
C VAL A 50 -17.40 7.00 -14.16
N ASP A 51 -18.14 6.52 -15.17
CA ASP A 51 -18.58 5.11 -15.26
C ASP A 51 -17.40 4.13 -15.21
N ILE A 52 -16.35 4.40 -16.00
CA ILE A 52 -15.14 3.59 -16.02
C ILE A 52 -14.41 3.61 -14.68
N THR A 53 -14.07 4.80 -14.19
CA THR A 53 -13.20 4.95 -13.01
C THR A 53 -13.87 4.63 -11.68
N GLU A 54 -15.21 4.62 -11.62
CA GLU A 54 -15.96 4.19 -10.44
C GLU A 54 -16.34 2.71 -10.45
N THR A 55 -16.06 2.01 -11.55
CA THR A 55 -16.11 0.54 -11.60
C THR A 55 -14.87 -0.04 -10.92
N ASP A 56 -15.05 -1.03 -10.05
CA ASP A 56 -13.91 -1.66 -9.37
C ASP A 56 -13.10 -2.59 -10.30
N ALA A 57 -11.93 -3.04 -9.86
CA ALA A 57 -11.00 -3.79 -10.70
C ALA A 57 -11.63 -5.08 -11.28
N VAL A 58 -12.45 -5.78 -10.50
CA VAL A 58 -13.17 -6.98 -10.96
C VAL A 58 -14.16 -6.62 -12.07
N GLY A 59 -14.95 -5.55 -11.90
CA GLY A 59 -15.90 -5.09 -12.91
C GLY A 59 -15.21 -4.62 -14.19
N ILE A 60 -14.07 -3.93 -14.10
CA ILE A 60 -13.27 -3.53 -15.26
C ILE A 60 -12.81 -4.75 -16.04
N ILE A 61 -12.22 -5.74 -15.36
CA ILE A 61 -11.74 -6.98 -15.98
C ILE A 61 -12.85 -7.73 -16.70
N GLN A 62 -14.05 -7.81 -16.13
CA GLN A 62 -15.20 -8.45 -16.80
C GLN A 62 -15.54 -7.79 -18.14
N LYS A 63 -15.29 -6.49 -18.28
CA LYS A 63 -15.59 -5.72 -19.49
C LYS A 63 -14.44 -5.69 -20.48
N THR A 64 -13.20 -5.58 -20.01
CA THR A 64 -12.02 -5.57 -20.89
C THR A 64 -11.70 -6.95 -21.46
N THR A 65 -11.82 -8.02 -20.65
CA THR A 65 -11.56 -9.40 -21.11
C THR A 65 -12.60 -9.95 -22.07
N THR A 66 -13.75 -9.28 -22.19
CA THR A 66 -14.80 -9.61 -23.17
C THR A 66 -14.80 -8.66 -24.37
N GLY A 67 -13.94 -7.64 -24.37
CA GLY A 67 -13.90 -6.60 -25.40
C GLY A 67 -15.11 -5.65 -25.36
N GLN A 68 -15.92 -5.69 -24.30
CA GLN A 68 -16.98 -4.70 -24.10
C GLN A 68 -16.38 -3.30 -23.93
N TRP A 69 -15.27 -3.22 -23.19
CA TRP A 69 -14.45 -2.03 -23.06
C TRP A 69 -13.06 -2.26 -23.64
N THR A 70 -12.46 -1.23 -24.23
CA THR A 70 -11.07 -1.30 -24.72
C THR A 70 -10.08 -0.97 -23.60
N ALA A 71 -8.89 -1.56 -23.66
CA ALA A 71 -7.80 -1.24 -22.74
C ALA A 71 -7.42 0.25 -22.85
N LYS A 72 -7.41 0.81 -24.07
CA LYS A 72 -7.09 2.23 -24.30
C LYS A 72 -8.09 3.18 -23.66
N GLU A 73 -9.39 2.95 -23.80
CA GLU A 73 -10.39 3.85 -23.21
C GLU A 73 -10.32 3.82 -21.67
N VAL A 74 -10.08 2.64 -21.10
CA VAL A 74 -9.96 2.47 -19.65
C VAL A 74 -8.70 3.18 -19.15
N THR A 75 -7.57 2.99 -19.83
CA THR A 75 -6.29 3.61 -19.50
C THR A 75 -6.38 5.13 -19.53
N LEU A 76 -6.94 5.72 -20.60
CA LEU A 76 -7.08 7.17 -20.73
C LEU A 76 -7.95 7.76 -19.60
N ALA A 77 -9.06 7.11 -19.24
CA ALA A 77 -9.92 7.56 -18.15
C ALA A 77 -9.18 7.59 -16.80
N PHE A 78 -8.37 6.56 -16.51
CA PHE A 78 -7.57 6.52 -15.28
C PHE A 78 -6.36 7.47 -15.33
N CYS A 79 -5.71 7.67 -16.47
CA CYS A 79 -4.64 8.66 -16.63
C CYS A 79 -5.16 10.07 -16.34
N HIS A 80 -6.31 10.46 -16.91
CA HIS A 80 -6.92 11.76 -16.67
C HIS A 80 -7.28 11.93 -15.18
N ARG A 81 -7.98 10.95 -14.58
CA ARG A 81 -8.37 11.04 -13.17
C ARG A 81 -7.18 11.01 -12.21
N ALA A 82 -6.10 10.30 -12.54
CA ALA A 82 -4.85 10.32 -11.76
C ALA A 82 -4.13 11.67 -11.84
N ALA A 83 -4.14 12.32 -13.01
CA ALA A 83 -3.58 13.67 -13.17
C ALA A 83 -4.33 14.69 -12.31
N LEU A 84 -5.66 14.63 -12.28
CA LEU A 84 -6.50 15.46 -11.40
C LEU A 84 -6.19 15.18 -9.93
N ALA A 85 -6.15 13.91 -9.54
CA ALA A 85 -5.83 13.50 -8.17
C ALA A 85 -4.47 14.04 -7.72
N HIS A 86 -3.44 13.95 -8.57
CA HIS A 86 -2.12 14.46 -8.23
C HIS A 86 -2.12 15.97 -7.97
N GLN A 87 -2.81 16.75 -8.81
CA GLN A 87 -2.94 18.20 -8.62
C GLN A 87 -3.71 18.56 -7.34
N MET A 88 -4.60 17.69 -6.88
CA MET A 88 -5.43 17.93 -5.69
C MET A 88 -4.74 17.59 -4.37
N VAL A 89 -3.96 16.50 -4.34
CA VAL A 89 -3.44 15.91 -3.08
C VAL A 89 -1.98 15.46 -3.16
N SER A 90 -1.25 15.78 -4.23
CA SER A 90 0.18 15.45 -4.41
C SER A 90 0.49 13.95 -4.18
N CYS A 91 -0.18 13.05 -4.90
CA CYS A 91 -0.09 11.60 -4.64
C CYS A 91 0.90 10.81 -5.52
N LEU A 92 1.70 11.45 -6.40
CA LEU A 92 2.51 10.76 -7.41
C LEU A 92 3.99 11.20 -7.35
N HIS A 93 4.91 10.25 -7.50
CA HIS A 93 6.33 10.48 -7.78
C HIS A 93 6.64 10.39 -9.28
N GLU A 94 5.86 9.60 -10.02
CA GLU A 94 6.05 9.41 -11.46
C GLU A 94 4.73 9.29 -12.21
N ILE A 95 4.74 9.85 -13.41
CA ILE A 95 3.70 9.71 -14.43
C ILE A 95 4.38 9.13 -15.68
N PHE A 96 3.77 8.15 -16.33
CA PHE A 96 4.26 7.57 -17.58
C PHE A 96 3.10 7.12 -18.47
N PHE A 97 2.13 8.04 -18.64
CA PHE A 97 0.89 7.81 -19.39
C PHE A 97 1.12 7.39 -20.84
N ASP A 98 2.13 7.95 -21.53
CA ASP A 98 2.42 7.60 -22.93
C ASP A 98 2.71 6.10 -23.07
N SER A 99 3.62 5.57 -22.25
CA SER A 99 3.93 4.13 -22.23
C SER A 99 2.71 3.28 -21.84
N ALA A 100 1.85 3.79 -20.95
CA ALA A 100 0.62 3.10 -20.58
C ALA A 100 -0.37 3.03 -21.76
N VAL A 101 -0.52 4.11 -22.52
CA VAL A 101 -1.40 4.16 -23.70
C VAL A 101 -0.86 3.27 -24.83
N GLU A 102 0.45 3.28 -25.07
CA GLU A 102 1.08 2.36 -26.03
C GLU A 102 0.82 0.89 -25.69
N GLU A 103 0.97 0.52 -24.40
CA GLU A 103 0.68 -0.83 -23.95
C GLU A 103 -0.81 -1.17 -24.08
N ALA A 104 -1.69 -0.22 -23.79
CA ALA A 104 -3.13 -0.38 -23.96
C ALA A 104 -3.51 -0.66 -25.42
N GLU A 105 -2.92 0.08 -26.38
CA GLU A 105 -3.11 -0.14 -27.82
C GLU A 105 -2.61 -1.51 -28.28
N ARG A 106 -1.50 -1.97 -27.72
CA ARG A 106 -0.96 -3.31 -27.97
C ARG A 106 -1.92 -4.40 -27.49
N LEU A 107 -2.50 -4.22 -26.30
CA LEU A 107 -3.47 -5.15 -25.73
C LEU A 107 -4.77 -5.18 -26.55
N ASP A 108 -5.27 -4.02 -26.97
CA ASP A 108 -6.45 -3.93 -27.86
C ASP A 108 -6.20 -4.62 -29.20
N SER A 109 -5.04 -4.38 -29.82
CA SER A 109 -4.64 -5.03 -31.07
C SER A 109 -4.53 -6.56 -30.93
N TYR A 110 -4.02 -7.04 -29.80
CA TYR A 110 -3.98 -8.46 -29.48
C TYR A 110 -5.40 -9.03 -29.37
N PHE A 111 -6.28 -8.35 -28.63
CA PHE A 111 -7.65 -8.80 -28.43
C PHE A 111 -8.42 -8.84 -29.75
N GLU A 112 -8.27 -7.83 -30.61
CA GLU A 112 -8.90 -7.79 -31.93
C GLU A 112 -8.47 -8.97 -32.80
N LYS A 113 -7.17 -9.29 -32.80
CA LYS A 113 -6.59 -10.36 -33.62
C LYS A 113 -6.95 -11.76 -33.11
N TYR A 114 -6.88 -11.99 -31.80
CA TYR A 114 -6.99 -13.33 -31.21
C TYR A 114 -8.34 -13.61 -30.53
N ARG A 115 -9.18 -12.58 -30.35
CA ARG A 115 -10.50 -12.65 -29.69
C ARG A 115 -10.44 -13.28 -28.29
N LYS A 116 -9.34 -13.02 -27.58
CA LYS A 116 -9.12 -13.46 -26.19
C LYS A 116 -8.18 -12.48 -25.47
N PRO A 117 -8.30 -12.36 -24.14
CA PRO A 117 -7.36 -11.54 -23.35
C PRO A 117 -5.95 -12.16 -23.32
N VAL A 118 -4.94 -11.32 -23.08
CA VAL A 118 -3.56 -11.76 -22.84
C VAL A 118 -3.44 -12.54 -21.52
N GLY A 119 -4.17 -12.10 -20.50
CA GLY A 119 -4.15 -12.70 -19.17
C GLY A 119 -5.33 -12.21 -18.31
N PRO A 120 -5.41 -12.64 -17.04
CA PRO A 120 -6.54 -12.35 -16.16
C PRO A 120 -6.63 -10.87 -15.75
N LEU A 121 -5.58 -10.07 -15.98
CA LEU A 121 -5.55 -8.64 -15.69
C LEU A 121 -5.60 -7.76 -16.95
N HIS A 122 -5.96 -8.34 -18.11
CA HIS A 122 -5.96 -7.65 -19.41
C HIS A 122 -6.66 -6.28 -19.39
N GLY A 123 -5.89 -5.23 -19.63
CA GLY A 123 -6.38 -3.86 -19.75
C GLY A 123 -6.69 -3.17 -18.43
N LEU A 124 -6.31 -3.73 -17.27
CA LEU A 124 -6.50 -3.11 -15.96
C LEU A 124 -5.34 -2.16 -15.61
N PRO A 125 -5.59 -0.86 -15.39
CA PRO A 125 -4.58 0.04 -14.84
C PRO A 125 -4.28 -0.31 -13.38
N VAL A 126 -3.00 -0.38 -13.02
CA VAL A 126 -2.53 -0.68 -11.66
C VAL A 126 -1.49 0.36 -11.24
N SER A 127 -1.74 1.03 -10.11
CA SER A 127 -0.79 1.96 -9.50
C SER A 127 0.24 1.21 -8.65
N LEU A 128 1.46 1.74 -8.58
CA LEU A 128 2.55 1.14 -7.83
C LEU A 128 3.17 2.15 -6.86
N LYS A 129 3.43 1.71 -5.62
CA LYS A 129 4.27 2.47 -4.69
C LYS A 129 5.65 2.72 -5.30
N ASP A 130 6.24 3.89 -5.03
CA ASP A 130 7.53 4.28 -5.62
C ASP A 130 8.67 3.29 -5.34
N SER A 131 8.61 2.48 -4.28
CA SER A 131 9.62 1.44 -4.03
C SER A 131 9.63 0.28 -5.03
N ILE A 132 8.64 0.16 -5.92
CA ILE A 132 8.56 -0.93 -6.90
C ILE A 132 9.21 -0.47 -8.22
N HIS A 133 10.41 -0.93 -8.55
CA HIS A 133 11.08 -0.53 -9.80
C HIS A 133 10.25 -0.93 -11.03
N VAL A 134 10.12 0.01 -11.98
CA VAL A 134 9.48 -0.19 -13.28
C VAL A 134 10.49 0.23 -14.33
N LYS A 135 10.76 -0.63 -15.31
CA LYS A 135 11.76 -0.32 -16.34
C LYS A 135 11.35 0.92 -17.12
N GLY A 136 12.31 1.80 -17.39
CA GLY A 136 12.11 3.10 -18.04
C GLY A 136 11.64 4.22 -17.11
N VAL A 137 11.31 3.93 -15.85
CA VAL A 137 10.75 4.87 -14.87
C VAL A 137 11.70 5.03 -13.70
N GLU A 138 11.85 6.25 -13.18
CA GLU A 138 12.72 6.51 -12.03
C GLU A 138 12.06 6.06 -10.72
N THR A 139 12.90 5.73 -9.74
CA THR A 139 12.51 5.40 -8.37
C THR A 139 13.33 6.28 -7.44
N THR A 140 12.67 7.10 -6.63
CA THR A 140 13.36 8.02 -5.70
C THR A 140 13.19 7.63 -4.24
N MET A 141 12.14 6.86 -3.92
CA MET A 141 11.71 6.55 -2.55
C MET A 141 11.60 7.79 -1.65
N GLY A 142 11.25 8.94 -2.23
CA GLY A 142 11.16 10.22 -1.51
C GLY A 142 12.50 10.86 -1.15
N TYR A 143 13.64 10.28 -1.54
CA TYR A 143 14.97 10.86 -1.37
C TYR A 143 15.31 11.80 -2.53
N VAL A 144 15.70 13.03 -2.22
CA VAL A 144 16.23 13.97 -3.23
C VAL A 144 17.57 13.45 -3.78
N GLY A 145 18.38 12.80 -2.93
CA GLY A 145 19.66 12.22 -3.32
C GLY A 145 19.56 11.09 -4.33
N TRP A 146 18.36 10.53 -4.54
CA TRP A 146 18.14 9.44 -5.49
C TRP A 146 17.73 9.92 -6.88
N ILE A 147 17.34 11.20 -7.03
CA ILE A 147 16.95 11.78 -8.33
C ILE A 147 18.13 11.70 -9.31
N GLY A 148 17.90 11.11 -10.48
CA GLY A 148 18.90 10.89 -11.52
C GLY A 148 19.91 9.79 -11.21
N THR A 149 19.62 8.90 -10.26
CA THR A 149 20.53 7.84 -9.80
C THR A 149 19.81 6.51 -9.63
N PHE A 150 20.57 5.42 -9.48
CA PHE A 150 20.02 4.14 -9.02
C PHE A 150 20.28 4.01 -7.52
N GLU A 151 19.27 4.26 -6.69
CA GLU A 151 19.37 4.11 -5.23
C GLU A 151 20.54 4.88 -4.59
N GLY A 152 20.80 6.09 -5.12
CA GLY A 152 21.91 6.96 -4.70
C GLY A 152 23.22 6.73 -5.47
N GLU A 153 23.32 5.65 -6.26
CA GLU A 153 24.47 5.36 -7.10
C GLU A 153 24.40 6.14 -8.43
N LYS A 154 25.32 7.09 -8.60
CA LYS A 154 25.47 7.87 -9.84
C LYS A 154 26.05 7.01 -10.96
N ASN A 155 25.57 7.22 -12.19
CA ASN A 155 26.05 6.53 -13.40
C ASN A 155 25.90 4.99 -13.39
N SER A 156 25.04 4.46 -12.52
CA SER A 156 24.76 3.02 -12.50
C SER A 156 24.02 2.60 -13.77
N GLU A 157 24.46 1.50 -14.40
CA GLU A 157 23.76 0.91 -15.55
C GLU A 157 22.34 0.43 -15.19
N LYS A 158 22.06 0.26 -13.90
CA LYS A 158 20.75 -0.14 -13.38
C LYS A 158 19.71 0.99 -13.39
N TYR A 159 20.14 2.25 -13.50
CA TYR A 159 19.23 3.41 -13.50
C TYR A 159 18.18 3.27 -14.62
N LYS A 160 16.90 3.22 -14.23
CA LYS A 160 15.74 2.95 -15.11
C LYS A 160 15.80 1.64 -15.91
N ASN A 161 16.71 0.72 -15.60
CA ASN A 161 16.89 -0.54 -16.32
C ASN A 161 16.50 -1.78 -15.50
N VAL A 162 16.04 -1.58 -14.26
CA VAL A 162 15.53 -2.64 -13.38
C VAL A 162 14.00 -2.65 -13.41
N GLU A 163 13.42 -3.84 -13.46
CA GLU A 163 12.00 -4.07 -13.22
C GLU A 163 11.85 -5.02 -12.04
N ALA A 164 10.94 -4.69 -11.13
CA ALA A 164 10.57 -5.58 -10.03
C ALA A 164 9.84 -6.82 -10.57
N ASP A 165 10.00 -7.96 -9.90
CA ASP A 165 9.31 -9.20 -10.27
C ASP A 165 7.78 -9.00 -10.26
N VAL A 166 7.24 -8.37 -9.21
CA VAL A 166 5.80 -8.04 -9.14
C VAL A 166 5.32 -7.13 -10.28
N ALA A 167 6.17 -6.24 -10.80
CA ALA A 167 5.81 -5.38 -11.94
C ALA A 167 5.82 -6.18 -13.25
N THR A 168 6.80 -7.08 -13.40
CA THR A 168 6.89 -8.01 -14.53
C THR A 168 5.65 -8.92 -14.56
N GLU A 169 5.29 -9.52 -13.43
CA GLU A 169 4.11 -10.38 -13.27
C GLU A 169 2.82 -9.66 -13.68
N LEU A 170 2.60 -8.44 -13.17
CA LEU A 170 1.45 -7.61 -13.56
C LEU A 170 1.38 -7.41 -15.08
N ARG A 171 2.49 -7.07 -15.74
CA ARG A 171 2.54 -6.91 -17.21
C ARG A 171 2.24 -8.22 -17.94
N THR A 172 2.82 -9.34 -17.50
CA THR A 172 2.57 -10.66 -18.09
C THR A 172 1.10 -11.06 -17.99
N LEU A 173 0.42 -10.68 -16.91
CA LEU A 173 -1.01 -10.90 -16.70
C LEU A 173 -1.90 -9.93 -17.51
N GLY A 174 -1.30 -8.97 -18.22
CA GLY A 174 -1.97 -7.99 -19.08
C GLY A 174 -2.39 -6.70 -18.38
N ALA A 175 -1.87 -6.43 -17.17
CA ALA A 175 -2.11 -5.16 -16.49
C ALA A 175 -1.30 -4.02 -17.10
N ILE A 176 -1.79 -2.79 -16.93
CA ILE A 176 -1.20 -1.57 -17.44
C ILE A 176 -0.64 -0.75 -16.27
N LEU A 177 0.67 -0.53 -16.28
CA LEU A 177 1.35 0.32 -15.29
C LEU A 177 1.43 1.74 -15.87
N TYR A 178 1.11 2.76 -15.06
CA TYR A 178 0.95 4.13 -15.58
C TYR A 178 1.43 5.25 -14.65
N VAL A 179 1.55 4.97 -13.35
CA VAL A 179 2.03 5.92 -12.34
C VAL A 179 2.82 5.22 -11.24
N LYS A 180 3.69 5.98 -10.57
CA LYS A 180 4.22 5.59 -9.26
C LYS A 180 3.83 6.59 -8.19
N THR A 181 3.37 6.10 -7.05
CA THR A 181 2.74 6.93 -6.03
C THR A 181 3.70 7.41 -4.96
N SER A 182 3.39 8.56 -4.37
CA SER A 182 4.20 9.21 -3.34
C SER A 182 4.44 8.37 -2.09
N VAL A 183 5.64 8.53 -1.53
CA VAL A 183 6.07 7.90 -0.28
C VAL A 183 6.83 8.92 0.58
N PRO A 184 6.89 8.77 1.92
CA PRO A 184 7.89 9.46 2.72
C PRO A 184 9.30 8.91 2.41
N PRO A 185 10.38 9.66 2.71
CA PRO A 185 11.74 9.16 2.58
C PRO A 185 11.90 7.81 3.29
N ALA A 186 12.69 6.91 2.70
CA ALA A 186 12.90 5.54 3.18
C ALA A 186 11.65 4.66 3.26
N SER A 187 10.47 5.15 2.84
CA SER A 187 9.19 4.55 3.23
C SER A 187 9.04 4.37 4.76
N CYS A 188 9.69 5.22 5.57
CA CYS A 188 9.80 5.07 7.03
C CYS A 188 9.06 6.19 7.78
N SER A 189 7.78 6.37 7.46
CA SER A 189 6.86 7.22 8.24
C SER A 189 5.41 6.72 8.09
N ALA A 190 4.61 7.01 9.12
CA ALA A 190 3.17 6.82 9.13
C ALA A 190 2.41 7.97 8.42
N GLU A 191 3.13 8.97 7.94
CA GLU A 191 2.65 10.08 7.09
C GLU A 191 3.41 10.07 5.75
N THR A 192 2.83 10.67 4.72
CA THR A 192 3.46 10.76 3.40
C THR A 192 3.89 12.20 3.11
N GLY A 193 5.01 12.60 3.71
CA GLY A 193 5.69 13.88 3.46
C GLY A 193 7.11 13.65 2.99
N ASN A 194 7.55 14.37 1.96
CA ASN A 194 8.90 14.35 1.42
C ASN A 194 9.27 15.71 0.78
N ASN A 195 10.55 15.94 0.55
CA ASN A 195 11.02 17.23 0.04
C ASN A 195 10.82 17.39 -1.48
N ILE A 196 10.50 16.31 -2.20
CA ILE A 196 10.26 16.31 -3.65
C ILE A 196 8.89 16.92 -3.97
N ILE A 197 7.82 16.30 -3.47
CA ILE A 197 6.43 16.68 -3.80
C ILE A 197 5.69 17.37 -2.65
N GLY A 198 6.35 17.56 -1.51
CA GLY A 198 5.77 18.17 -0.32
C GLY A 198 5.04 17.15 0.55
N TYR A 199 3.70 17.17 0.53
CA TYR A 199 2.91 16.34 1.44
C TYR A 199 1.64 15.82 0.76
N THR A 200 1.38 14.52 0.90
CA THR A 200 0.18 13.87 0.38
C THR A 200 -0.95 13.93 1.40
N THR A 201 -2.03 14.63 1.06
CA THR A 201 -3.17 14.86 1.95
C THR A 201 -4.31 13.88 1.70
N ASN A 202 -5.18 13.73 2.70
CA ASN A 202 -6.38 12.90 2.57
C ASN A 202 -7.39 13.56 1.62
N PRO A 203 -7.96 12.84 0.64
CA PRO A 203 -8.89 13.43 -0.32
C PRO A 203 -10.27 13.79 0.26
N TYR A 204 -10.70 13.14 1.35
CA TYR A 204 -11.95 13.49 2.03
C TYR A 204 -11.81 14.72 2.94
N ASN A 205 -10.58 15.06 3.32
CA ASN A 205 -10.26 16.28 4.04
C ASN A 205 -8.76 16.59 3.91
N ARG A 206 -8.41 17.57 3.06
CA ARG A 206 -7.03 17.95 2.74
C ARG A 206 -6.24 18.54 3.93
N MET A 207 -6.87 18.76 5.07
CA MET A 207 -6.18 19.12 6.33
C MET A 207 -5.70 17.88 7.12
N LEU A 208 -6.05 16.68 6.69
CA LEU A 208 -5.71 15.41 7.33
C LEU A 208 -4.65 14.65 6.53
N THR A 209 -3.97 13.74 7.20
CA THR A 209 -3.00 12.84 6.58
C THR A 209 -3.65 11.76 5.71
N ALA A 210 -3.03 11.43 4.57
CA ALA A 210 -3.35 10.22 3.82
C ALA A 210 -2.78 8.94 4.48
N GLY A 211 -2.03 9.07 5.56
CA GLY A 211 -1.28 7.98 6.17
C GLY A 211 0.00 7.67 5.39
N GLY A 212 0.70 6.63 5.82
CA GLY A 212 1.98 6.24 5.26
C GLY A 212 2.40 4.82 5.66
N SER A 213 3.41 4.25 5.00
CA SER A 213 4.22 4.92 3.96
C SER A 213 3.67 4.79 2.53
N SER A 214 2.56 4.08 2.30
CA SER A 214 1.90 4.01 0.98
C SER A 214 0.74 5.02 0.87
N GLY A 215 0.93 6.25 1.37
CA GLY A 215 -0.13 7.27 1.37
C GLY A 215 -0.49 7.77 -0.02
N GLY A 216 0.45 7.78 -0.96
CA GLY A 216 0.18 8.05 -2.37
C GLY A 216 -0.83 7.07 -2.98
N GLU A 217 -0.63 5.76 -2.78
CA GLU A 217 -1.61 4.72 -3.16
C GLU A 217 -2.97 4.98 -2.51
N GLY A 218 -2.98 5.25 -1.20
CA GLY A 218 -4.21 5.51 -0.45
C GLY A 218 -5.01 6.69 -1.01
N ALA A 219 -4.36 7.82 -1.24
CA ALA A 219 -5.01 9.03 -1.75
C ALA A 219 -5.45 8.89 -3.21
N LEU A 220 -4.61 8.28 -4.07
CA LEU A 220 -4.93 8.06 -5.49
C LEU A 220 -6.15 7.14 -5.66
N ILE A 221 -6.16 6.00 -4.97
CA ILE A 221 -7.25 5.01 -5.07
C ILE A 221 -8.55 5.59 -4.48
N ALA A 222 -8.49 6.36 -3.39
CA ALA A 222 -9.68 6.99 -2.82
C ALA A 222 -10.31 8.05 -3.74
N LEU A 223 -9.49 8.77 -4.51
CA LEU A 223 -9.97 9.63 -5.59
C LEU A 223 -10.40 8.89 -6.86
N ARG A 224 -10.34 7.54 -6.84
CA ARG A 224 -10.58 6.65 -8.00
C ARG A 224 -9.65 6.93 -9.19
N GLY A 225 -8.50 7.55 -8.92
CA GLY A 225 -7.43 7.69 -9.92
C GLY A 225 -6.73 6.37 -10.21
N SER A 226 -7.01 5.31 -9.44
CA SER A 226 -6.60 3.93 -9.65
C SER A 226 -7.69 2.97 -9.13
N PRO A 227 -8.00 1.86 -9.81
CA PRO A 227 -8.97 0.88 -9.32
C PRO A 227 -8.37 -0.02 -8.23
N ALA A 228 -7.06 -0.25 -8.29
CA ALA A 228 -6.26 -1.02 -7.34
C ALA A 228 -4.76 -0.77 -7.57
N GLY A 229 -3.94 -1.01 -6.55
CA GLY A 229 -2.50 -0.86 -6.65
C GLY A 229 -1.72 -1.67 -5.62
N LEU A 230 -0.40 -1.59 -5.69
CA LEU A 230 0.51 -2.32 -4.80
C LEU A 230 1.28 -1.37 -3.89
N GLY A 231 1.11 -1.57 -2.58
CA GLY A 231 1.92 -0.95 -1.53
C GLY A 231 2.93 -1.93 -0.94
N THR A 232 3.71 -1.43 0.02
CA THR A 232 4.56 -2.28 0.89
C THR A 232 4.23 -2.04 2.36
N ASP A 233 4.41 -3.04 3.21
CA ASP A 233 4.02 -3.01 4.63
C ASP A 233 5.03 -3.78 5.49
N ILE A 234 5.59 -3.07 6.47
CA ILE A 234 6.41 -3.62 7.57
C ILE A 234 5.74 -3.33 8.91
N GLY A 235 5.41 -2.05 9.18
CA GLY A 235 4.71 -1.61 10.38
C GLY A 235 3.20 -1.48 10.22
N ALA A 236 2.74 -0.79 9.17
CA ALA A 236 1.33 -0.72 8.77
C ALA A 236 1.14 -0.11 7.38
N SER A 237 2.18 -0.07 6.55
CA SER A 237 2.23 0.86 5.42
C SER A 237 1.26 0.56 4.27
N VAL A 238 0.58 -0.58 4.25
CA VAL A 238 -0.60 -0.85 3.38
C VAL A 238 -1.89 -0.60 4.15
N ARG A 239 -1.95 -1.07 5.40
CA ARG A 239 -3.16 -1.06 6.24
C ARG A 239 -3.55 0.35 6.71
N LEU A 240 -2.58 1.18 7.09
CA LEU A 240 -2.81 2.52 7.64
C LEU A 240 -3.30 3.51 6.57
N PRO A 241 -2.68 3.62 5.39
CA PRO A 241 -3.27 4.38 4.28
C PRO A 241 -4.65 3.84 3.87
N ALA A 242 -4.85 2.53 3.85
CA ALA A 242 -6.17 1.98 3.53
C ALA A 242 -7.24 2.41 4.54
N HIS A 243 -6.93 2.35 5.84
CA HIS A 243 -7.81 2.82 6.92
C HIS A 243 -8.16 4.30 6.80
N PHE A 244 -7.17 5.18 6.64
CA PHE A 244 -7.40 6.62 6.58
C PHE A 244 -8.14 7.07 5.31
N ASN A 245 -8.02 6.34 4.21
CA ASN A 245 -8.64 6.68 2.93
C ASN A 245 -9.87 5.81 2.60
N GLY A 246 -10.40 5.04 3.55
CA GLY A 246 -11.64 4.26 3.37
C GLY A 246 -11.53 3.16 2.31
N LEU A 247 -10.41 2.46 2.29
CA LEU A 247 -10.07 1.42 1.31
C LEU A 247 -9.89 0.05 1.96
N TYR A 248 -9.73 -0.97 1.12
CA TYR A 248 -9.29 -2.30 1.52
C TYR A 248 -7.79 -2.43 1.26
N GLY A 249 -7.04 -2.87 2.27
CA GLY A 249 -5.63 -3.18 2.15
C GLY A 249 -5.34 -4.56 2.73
N LEU A 250 -4.52 -5.35 2.05
CA LEU A 250 -4.11 -6.67 2.49
C LEU A 250 -2.60 -6.73 2.69
N LYS A 251 -2.17 -6.97 3.92
CA LYS A 251 -0.78 -7.34 4.22
C LYS A 251 -0.66 -8.87 4.23
N PRO A 252 -0.09 -9.51 3.21
CA PRO A 252 0.09 -10.96 3.22
C PRO A 252 1.11 -11.39 4.27
N SER A 253 1.24 -12.70 4.47
CA SER A 253 2.37 -13.30 5.21
C SER A 253 3.70 -12.95 4.53
N TYR A 254 4.79 -12.98 5.29
CA TYR A 254 6.13 -12.87 4.73
C TYR A 254 6.32 -13.89 3.60
N HIS A 255 7.11 -13.52 2.60
CA HIS A 255 7.51 -14.42 1.52
C HIS A 255 6.35 -14.95 0.66
N ARG A 256 5.20 -14.25 0.64
CA ARG A 256 4.07 -14.65 -0.21
C ARG A 256 4.13 -14.06 -1.62
N LEU A 257 4.76 -12.90 -1.76
CA LEU A 257 4.98 -12.20 -3.03
C LEU A 257 6.46 -11.81 -3.11
N PRO A 258 7.03 -11.68 -4.33
CA PRO A 258 8.44 -11.42 -4.50
C PRO A 258 8.82 -10.01 -4.06
N LEU A 259 10.05 -9.89 -3.55
CA LEU A 259 10.67 -8.62 -3.18
C LEU A 259 11.83 -8.27 -4.12
N ARG A 260 12.26 -9.22 -4.96
CA ARG A 260 13.32 -9.00 -5.94
C ARG A 260 13.02 -7.82 -6.87
N GLY A 261 13.98 -6.90 -6.95
CA GLY A 261 13.87 -5.67 -7.74
C GLY A 261 13.01 -4.59 -7.09
N LEU A 262 12.68 -4.67 -5.80
CA LEU A 262 12.19 -3.52 -5.04
C LEU A 262 13.37 -2.69 -4.53
N ALA A 263 13.16 -1.38 -4.47
CA ALA A 263 14.08 -0.45 -3.85
C ALA A 263 13.91 -0.47 -2.33
N THR A 264 15.03 -0.46 -1.60
CA THR A 264 15.04 -0.30 -0.15
C THR A 264 16.39 0.30 0.29
N PRO A 265 16.41 1.23 1.26
CA PRO A 265 17.67 1.67 1.86
C PRO A 265 18.27 0.61 2.80
N MET A 266 17.49 -0.37 3.26
CA MET A 266 17.88 -1.39 4.24
C MET A 266 17.93 -2.78 3.59
N ASP A 267 18.73 -2.91 2.53
CA ASP A 267 18.88 -4.19 1.83
C ASP A 267 19.61 -5.22 2.70
N GLY A 268 19.21 -6.49 2.62
CA GLY A 268 19.76 -7.60 3.43
C GLY A 268 19.24 -7.71 4.87
N GLN A 269 18.21 -6.94 5.26
CA GLN A 269 17.58 -7.06 6.58
C GLN A 269 16.61 -8.25 6.65
N ASP A 270 16.96 -9.31 7.40
CA ASP A 270 16.14 -10.54 7.52
C ASP A 270 15.42 -10.77 8.87
N THR A 271 15.66 -9.90 9.86
CA THR A 271 14.98 -9.94 11.19
C THR A 271 13.50 -9.55 11.09
N CYS A 272 13.16 -8.53 10.31
CA CYS A 272 11.80 -8.07 10.02
C CYS A 272 11.67 -7.63 8.57
N VAL A 273 11.36 -8.59 7.71
CA VAL A 273 11.20 -8.36 6.27
C VAL A 273 9.88 -7.63 6.00
N PHE A 274 9.88 -6.63 5.12
CA PHE A 274 8.65 -6.00 4.65
C PHE A 274 7.93 -6.90 3.61
N VAL A 275 6.67 -6.61 3.30
CA VAL A 275 5.93 -7.35 2.25
C VAL A 275 5.32 -6.42 1.23
N VAL A 276 5.09 -6.92 0.01
CA VAL A 276 4.19 -6.30 -0.97
C VAL A 276 2.75 -6.70 -0.67
N GLY A 277 1.81 -5.78 -0.79
CA GLY A 277 0.40 -6.05 -0.53
C GLY A 277 -0.54 -5.16 -1.36
N PRO A 278 -1.68 -5.70 -1.83
CA PRO A 278 -2.62 -4.92 -2.65
C PRO A 278 -3.49 -3.98 -1.81
N MET A 279 -3.81 -2.84 -2.42
CA MET A 279 -4.79 -1.86 -1.97
C MET A 279 -5.86 -1.67 -3.04
N ALA A 280 -7.12 -1.58 -2.66
CA ALA A 280 -8.21 -1.39 -3.62
C ALA A 280 -9.48 -0.81 -2.98
N THR A 281 -10.43 -0.43 -3.83
CA THR A 281 -11.73 0.09 -3.42
C THR A 281 -12.70 -0.99 -2.91
N THR A 282 -12.43 -2.28 -3.20
CA THR A 282 -13.23 -3.43 -2.77
C THR A 282 -12.35 -4.60 -2.35
N SER A 283 -12.84 -5.44 -1.42
CA SER A 283 -12.13 -6.66 -0.98
C SER A 283 -11.98 -7.70 -2.09
N ARG A 284 -12.91 -7.77 -3.03
CA ARG A 284 -12.79 -8.65 -4.20
C ARG A 284 -11.68 -8.21 -5.16
N SER A 285 -11.35 -6.92 -5.20
CA SER A 285 -10.25 -6.40 -6.01
C SER A 285 -8.88 -6.72 -5.40
N THR A 286 -8.73 -6.69 -4.06
CA THR A 286 -7.50 -7.18 -3.41
C THR A 286 -7.31 -8.68 -3.61
N THR A 287 -8.41 -9.44 -3.56
CA THR A 287 -8.41 -10.89 -3.86
C THR A 287 -7.99 -11.17 -5.31
N LEU A 288 -8.53 -10.42 -6.28
CA LEU A 288 -8.15 -10.52 -7.69
C LEU A 288 -6.63 -10.35 -7.86
N LEU A 289 -6.04 -9.28 -7.30
CA LEU A 289 -4.61 -9.04 -7.42
C LEU A 289 -3.76 -10.16 -6.78
N MET A 290 -4.09 -10.56 -5.54
CA MET A 290 -3.35 -11.66 -4.89
C MET A 290 -3.42 -12.96 -5.69
N LYS A 291 -4.62 -13.33 -6.16
CA LYS A 291 -4.83 -14.55 -6.93
C LYS A 291 -4.07 -14.52 -8.26
N SER A 292 -4.11 -13.39 -8.96
CA SER A 292 -3.43 -13.23 -10.24
C SER A 292 -1.91 -13.28 -10.08
N LEU A 293 -1.32 -12.55 -9.11
CA LEU A 293 0.13 -12.59 -8.87
C LEU A 293 0.61 -14.00 -8.50
N LEU A 294 -0.11 -14.70 -7.61
CA LEU A 294 0.25 -16.07 -7.24
C LEU A 294 0.10 -17.07 -8.41
N SER A 295 -0.68 -16.75 -9.43
CA SER A 295 -0.80 -17.59 -10.64
C SER A 295 0.43 -17.49 -11.56
N CYS A 296 1.32 -16.52 -11.32
CA CYS A 296 2.61 -16.42 -12.01
C CYS A 296 3.69 -17.34 -11.42
N GLU A 297 3.38 -18.09 -10.37
CA GLU A 297 4.34 -18.95 -9.67
C GLU A 297 5.60 -18.18 -9.22
N PRO A 298 5.44 -17.09 -8.43
CA PRO A 298 6.53 -16.18 -8.06
C PRO A 298 7.74 -16.84 -7.38
N TRP A 299 7.54 -18.02 -6.79
CA TRP A 299 8.61 -18.85 -6.21
C TRP A 299 9.62 -19.37 -7.25
N LEU A 300 9.31 -19.28 -8.55
CA LEU A 300 10.24 -19.60 -9.63
C LEU A 300 11.19 -18.45 -9.99
N SER A 301 10.85 -17.21 -9.61
CA SER A 301 11.65 -16.02 -9.94
C SER A 301 12.39 -15.45 -8.73
N ASP A 302 11.81 -15.54 -7.53
CA ASP A 302 12.40 -15.05 -6.28
C ASP A 302 12.59 -16.22 -5.29
N PRO A 303 13.84 -16.57 -4.92
CA PRO A 303 14.13 -17.72 -4.08
C PRO A 303 13.62 -17.57 -2.64
N LEU A 304 13.26 -16.37 -2.21
CA LEU A 304 12.69 -16.15 -0.88
C LEU A 304 11.19 -16.44 -0.85
N VAL A 305 10.51 -16.50 -1.98
CA VAL A 305 9.05 -16.72 -2.03
C VAL A 305 8.73 -18.18 -1.76
N LEU A 306 7.78 -18.41 -0.84
CA LEU A 306 7.30 -19.76 -0.53
C LEU A 306 6.38 -20.26 -1.65
N GLU A 307 6.56 -21.52 -2.03
CA GLU A 307 5.70 -22.25 -2.98
C GLU A 307 4.31 -22.51 -2.37
N ILE A 308 3.50 -21.45 -2.29
CA ILE A 308 2.14 -21.47 -1.73
C ILE A 308 1.20 -20.82 -2.75
N PRO A 309 0.63 -21.61 -3.69
CA PRO A 309 -0.33 -21.10 -4.66
C PRO A 309 -1.58 -20.53 -3.98
N TRP A 310 -2.42 -19.85 -4.75
CA TRP A 310 -3.76 -19.52 -4.30
C TRP A 310 -4.57 -20.80 -4.06
N ARG A 311 -5.21 -20.91 -2.89
CA ARG A 311 -5.96 -22.10 -2.47
C ARG A 311 -7.45 -21.85 -2.61
N ASP A 312 -7.98 -22.07 -3.81
CA ASP A 312 -9.39 -21.83 -4.13
C ASP A 312 -10.33 -22.70 -3.30
N ASP A 313 -9.93 -23.93 -2.99
CA ASP A 313 -10.68 -24.85 -2.12
C ASP A 313 -10.93 -24.23 -0.73
N ILE A 314 -9.89 -23.68 -0.10
CA ILE A 314 -10.00 -23.02 1.21
C ILE A 314 -10.82 -21.72 1.10
N TYR A 315 -10.57 -20.92 0.06
CA TYR A 315 -11.27 -19.65 -0.14
C TYR A 315 -12.78 -19.86 -0.35
N LEU A 316 -13.16 -20.76 -1.25
CA LEU A 316 -14.56 -21.04 -1.58
C LEU A 316 -15.28 -21.71 -0.40
N GLU A 317 -14.64 -22.64 0.31
CA GLU A 317 -15.22 -23.22 1.53
C GLU A 317 -15.41 -22.14 2.61
N THR A 318 -14.48 -21.19 2.74
CA THR A 318 -14.62 -20.07 3.69
C THR A 318 -15.78 -19.16 3.31
N LEU A 319 -15.97 -18.84 2.02
CA LEU A 319 -17.13 -18.07 1.55
C LEU A 319 -18.45 -18.79 1.80
N LYS A 320 -18.48 -20.11 1.57
CA LYS A 320 -19.64 -20.95 1.86
C LYS A 320 -19.99 -20.89 3.35
N ARG A 321 -19.00 -21.07 4.23
CA ARG A 321 -19.18 -20.91 5.70
C ARG A 321 -19.67 -19.51 6.07
N ALA A 322 -19.12 -18.47 5.47
CA ALA A 322 -19.52 -17.07 5.69
C ALA A 322 -20.96 -16.78 5.23
N SER A 323 -21.46 -17.50 4.21
CA SER A 323 -22.85 -17.38 3.74
C SER A 323 -23.87 -18.13 4.61
N GLY A 324 -23.44 -18.71 5.74
CA GLY A 324 -24.28 -19.50 6.64
C GLY A 324 -24.41 -20.98 6.26
N ALA A 325 -23.78 -21.40 5.16
CA ALA A 325 -23.73 -22.79 4.74
C ALA A 325 -22.50 -23.48 5.35
N GLY A 326 -22.72 -24.42 6.28
CA GLY A 326 -21.64 -25.19 6.92
C GLY A 326 -21.33 -24.74 8.35
N ARG A 327 -20.11 -24.99 8.81
CA ARG A 327 -19.68 -24.68 10.19
C ARG A 327 -19.53 -23.17 10.38
N LYS A 328 -20.11 -22.64 11.46
CA LYS A 328 -19.95 -21.25 11.90
C LYS A 328 -18.48 -20.87 11.99
N LEU A 329 -18.17 -19.64 11.58
CA LEU A 329 -16.88 -19.00 11.82
C LEU A 329 -16.84 -18.46 13.26
N SER A 330 -15.66 -18.48 13.86
CA SER A 330 -15.40 -17.95 15.21
C SER A 330 -14.42 -16.79 15.15
N PHE A 331 -14.82 -15.64 15.68
CA PHE A 331 -14.03 -14.41 15.65
C PHE A 331 -13.65 -13.92 17.04
N GLY A 332 -12.38 -13.60 17.24
CA GLY A 332 -11.94 -12.85 18.41
C GLY A 332 -12.13 -11.35 18.19
N VAL A 333 -12.62 -10.61 19.18
CA VAL A 333 -12.66 -9.14 19.14
C VAL A 333 -11.67 -8.59 20.15
N LEU A 334 -10.66 -7.89 19.64
CA LEU A 334 -9.73 -7.09 20.44
C LEU A 334 -10.22 -5.66 20.48
N ARG A 335 -10.57 -5.17 21.66
CA ARG A 335 -11.09 -3.82 21.86
C ARG A 335 -10.00 -2.78 22.14
N SER A 336 -8.91 -3.19 22.78
CA SER A 336 -7.74 -2.37 23.05
C SER A 336 -6.51 -3.28 23.10
N ASP A 337 -5.36 -2.72 22.73
CA ASP A 337 -4.05 -3.36 22.88
C ASP A 337 -3.50 -3.26 24.32
N GLY A 338 -4.24 -2.61 25.23
CA GLY A 338 -3.85 -2.40 26.62
C GLY A 338 -2.89 -1.22 26.83
N VAL A 339 -2.52 -0.50 25.78
CA VAL A 339 -1.63 0.67 25.84
C VAL A 339 -2.33 1.93 25.35
N VAL A 340 -3.09 1.84 24.26
CA VAL A 340 -3.82 2.98 23.68
C VAL A 340 -5.29 2.61 23.50
N ASN A 341 -6.16 3.49 24.00
CA ASN A 341 -7.59 3.32 23.85
C ASN A 341 -8.06 3.87 22.50
N PRO A 342 -8.85 3.11 21.73
CA PRO A 342 -9.45 3.65 20.51
C PRO A 342 -10.44 4.78 20.81
N GLN A 343 -10.47 5.77 19.92
CA GLN A 343 -11.42 6.87 19.95
C GLN A 343 -12.85 6.40 19.67
N PRO A 344 -13.87 7.16 20.09
CA PRO A 344 -15.28 6.76 19.94
C PRO A 344 -15.69 6.32 18.52
N PRO A 345 -15.23 6.94 17.42
CA PRO A 345 -15.56 6.47 16.07
C PRO A 345 -15.04 5.06 15.76
N VAL A 346 -13.86 4.70 16.27
CA VAL A 346 -13.23 3.39 16.07
C VAL A 346 -13.91 2.33 16.94
N VAL A 347 -14.22 2.66 18.20
CA VAL A 347 -15.02 1.79 19.09
C VAL A 347 -16.37 1.47 18.45
N ARG A 348 -17.07 2.50 17.94
CA ARG A 348 -18.34 2.32 17.23
C ARG A 348 -18.19 1.42 16.00
N ALA A 349 -17.11 1.56 15.23
CA ALA A 349 -16.86 0.71 14.08
C ALA A 349 -16.67 -0.76 14.48
N LEU A 350 -15.95 -1.04 15.57
CA LEU A 350 -15.83 -2.40 16.12
C LEU A 350 -17.19 -2.97 16.50
N ASP A 351 -18.02 -2.20 17.21
CA ASP A 351 -19.35 -2.65 17.64
C ASP A 351 -20.26 -2.95 16.44
N MET A 352 -20.17 -2.14 15.38
CA MET A 352 -20.90 -2.37 14.12
C MET A 352 -20.47 -3.68 13.46
N VAL A 353 -19.16 -3.96 13.38
CA VAL A 353 -18.63 -5.20 12.78
C VAL A 353 -19.00 -6.42 13.64
N GLU A 354 -18.79 -6.36 14.96
CA GLU A 354 -19.19 -7.42 15.88
C GLU A 354 -20.69 -7.73 15.74
N SER A 355 -21.53 -6.69 15.73
CA SER A 355 -22.98 -6.86 15.56
C SER A 355 -23.33 -7.49 14.21
N ALA A 356 -22.65 -7.11 13.13
CA ALA A 356 -22.86 -7.69 11.80
C ALA A 356 -22.47 -9.17 11.76
N VAL A 357 -21.33 -9.54 12.36
CA VAL A 357 -20.85 -10.93 12.45
C VAL A 357 -21.83 -11.79 13.26
N ARG A 358 -22.31 -11.29 14.41
CA ARG A 358 -23.33 -12.00 15.21
C ARG A 358 -24.65 -12.15 14.46
N ARG A 359 -25.12 -11.12 13.74
CA ARG A 359 -26.33 -11.19 12.90
C ARG A 359 -26.20 -12.18 11.74
N ALA A 360 -25.00 -12.37 11.21
CA ALA A 360 -24.71 -13.40 10.21
C ALA A 360 -24.68 -14.83 10.81
N GLY A 361 -24.87 -14.98 12.12
CA GLY A 361 -24.95 -16.27 12.80
C GLY A 361 -23.59 -16.84 13.21
N HIS A 362 -22.51 -16.05 13.14
CA HIS A 362 -21.17 -16.45 13.53
C HIS A 362 -20.88 -16.20 15.01
N GLU A 363 -19.89 -16.90 15.55
CA GLU A 363 -19.46 -16.78 16.93
C GLU A 363 -18.50 -15.61 17.09
N VAL A 364 -18.65 -14.86 18.19
CA VAL A 364 -17.74 -13.79 18.56
C VAL A 364 -17.41 -13.89 20.03
N VAL A 365 -16.10 -13.90 20.34
CA VAL A 365 -15.54 -13.99 21.69
C VAL A 365 -14.56 -12.83 21.95
N SER A 366 -14.29 -12.53 23.21
CA SER A 366 -13.25 -11.55 23.57
C SER A 366 -11.86 -12.10 23.24
N PHE A 367 -10.97 -11.25 22.73
CA PHE A 367 -9.58 -11.59 22.44
C PHE A 367 -8.62 -10.53 23.00
N SER A 368 -7.45 -10.97 23.45
CA SER A 368 -6.42 -10.11 24.05
C SER A 368 -5.04 -10.55 23.58
N LEU A 369 -4.10 -9.61 23.40
CA LEU A 369 -2.74 -9.95 22.99
C LEU A 369 -1.88 -10.37 24.20
N PRO A 370 -1.10 -11.45 24.11
CA PRO A 370 -0.10 -11.76 25.12
C PRO A 370 1.08 -10.77 25.00
N ARG A 371 1.50 -10.16 26.12
CA ARG A 371 2.74 -9.37 26.25
C ARG A 371 2.94 -8.29 25.15
N TYR A 372 1.89 -7.55 24.80
CA TYR A 372 1.93 -6.57 23.70
C TYR A 372 3.06 -5.52 23.78
N PRO A 373 3.40 -4.93 24.95
CA PRO A 373 4.53 -3.99 25.05
C PRO A 373 5.87 -4.61 24.62
N GLU A 374 6.09 -5.89 24.93
CA GLU A 374 7.28 -6.63 24.50
C GLU A 374 7.28 -6.85 22.99
N ALA A 375 6.11 -7.18 22.42
CA ALA A 375 5.94 -7.30 20.96
C ALA A 375 6.36 -6.01 20.24
N LEU A 376 5.97 -4.86 20.78
CA LEU A 376 6.31 -3.55 20.23
C LEU A 376 7.82 -3.27 20.31
N GLN A 377 8.44 -3.59 21.45
CA GLN A 377 9.89 -3.47 21.63
C GLN A 377 10.66 -4.36 20.65
N LEU A 378 10.24 -5.62 20.49
CA LEU A 378 10.84 -6.56 19.54
C LEU A 378 10.69 -6.08 18.09
N PHE A 379 9.51 -5.56 17.73
CA PHE A 379 9.25 -5.01 16.40
C PHE A 379 10.16 -3.81 16.08
N PHE A 380 10.23 -2.82 16.97
CA PHE A 380 11.08 -1.65 16.75
C PHE A 380 12.57 -2.02 16.75
N GLY A 381 13.01 -2.90 17.66
CA GLY A 381 14.37 -3.41 17.67
C GLY A 381 14.75 -4.11 16.36
N ALA A 382 13.78 -4.80 15.73
CA ALA A 382 14.01 -5.49 14.47
C ALA A 382 14.03 -4.57 13.24
N CYS A 383 13.23 -3.49 13.25
CA CYS A 383 13.19 -2.54 12.14
C CYS A 383 14.42 -1.63 12.08
N PHE A 384 15.12 -1.43 13.19
CA PHE A 384 16.21 -0.46 13.31
C PHE A 384 17.51 -1.09 13.82
N ILE A 385 17.81 -2.32 13.39
CA ILE A 385 19.02 -3.04 13.81
C ILE A 385 20.32 -2.29 13.44
N ASP A 386 20.29 -1.46 12.39
CA ASP A 386 21.41 -0.65 11.90
C ASP A 386 21.44 0.75 12.55
N GLY A 387 20.57 1.01 13.52
CA GLY A 387 20.42 2.34 14.12
C GLY A 387 19.94 3.41 13.14
N ALA A 388 19.24 3.03 12.07
CA ALA A 388 18.81 3.90 10.97
C ALA A 388 19.99 4.52 10.16
N ALA A 389 21.19 3.96 10.28
CA ALA A 389 22.38 4.46 9.62
C ALA A 389 22.24 4.52 8.10
N ASP A 390 21.65 3.50 7.47
CA ASP A 390 21.48 3.49 6.02
C ASP A 390 20.49 4.56 5.57
N VAL A 391 19.37 4.72 6.27
CA VAL A 391 18.39 5.77 5.97
C VAL A 391 19.01 7.15 6.06
N LEU A 392 19.76 7.43 7.13
CA LEU A 392 20.43 8.72 7.34
C LEU A 392 21.53 8.97 6.30
N LYS A 393 22.29 7.94 5.93
CA LYS A 393 23.30 8.01 4.86
C LYS A 393 22.66 8.40 3.53
N GLN A 394 21.51 7.84 3.19
CA GLN A 394 20.81 8.17 1.93
C GLN A 394 20.25 9.59 1.94
N LEU A 395 19.70 10.08 3.06
CA LEU A 395 19.28 11.49 3.21
C LEU A 395 20.46 12.46 3.02
N ALA A 396 21.64 12.09 3.54
CA ALA A 396 22.83 12.93 3.47
C ALA A 396 23.37 13.13 2.04
N LEU A 397 22.99 12.29 1.06
CA LEU A 397 23.51 12.37 -0.31
C LEU A 397 23.19 13.70 -1.03
N SER A 398 22.01 14.26 -0.77
CA SER A 398 21.59 15.57 -1.30
C SER A 398 21.90 16.71 -0.34
N GLY A 399 22.08 16.42 0.95
CA GLY A 399 22.11 17.42 2.01
C GLY A 399 20.72 17.93 2.41
N GLU A 400 19.64 17.26 2.00
CA GLU A 400 18.28 17.63 2.39
C GLU A 400 18.06 17.46 3.91
N PRO A 401 17.27 18.32 4.55
CA PRO A 401 16.89 18.12 5.94
C PRO A 401 15.94 16.92 6.07
N VAL A 402 16.03 16.23 7.20
CA VAL A 402 15.04 15.20 7.59
C VAL A 402 13.65 15.84 7.57
N ASN A 403 12.73 15.24 6.82
CA ASN A 403 11.38 15.79 6.69
C ASN A 403 10.67 15.77 8.07
N PRO A 404 9.97 16.84 8.49
CA PRO A 404 9.29 16.88 9.79
C PRO A 404 8.21 15.80 10.00
N ALA A 405 7.73 15.18 8.93
CA ALA A 405 6.79 14.06 9.00
C ALA A 405 7.48 12.73 9.33
N MET A 406 8.81 12.66 9.36
CA MET A 406 9.54 11.46 9.79
C MET A 406 9.52 11.33 11.32
N PRO A 407 9.63 10.10 11.86
CA PRO A 407 9.65 9.89 13.30
C PRO A 407 10.72 10.69 14.05
N PRO A 408 10.45 11.13 15.31
CA PRO A 408 11.38 11.95 16.09
C PRO A 408 12.79 11.39 16.26
N PHE A 409 12.95 10.06 16.31
CA PHE A 409 14.26 9.42 16.47
C PHE A 409 15.22 9.62 15.28
N PHE A 410 14.74 10.11 14.13
CA PHE A 410 15.59 10.57 13.03
C PHE A 410 16.16 11.98 13.26
N HIS A 411 15.67 12.71 14.27
CA HIS A 411 16.05 14.10 14.55
C HIS A 411 16.91 14.27 15.81
N VAL A 412 16.67 13.47 16.85
CA VAL A 412 17.26 13.70 18.19
C VAL A 412 18.08 12.52 18.72
N ASP A 413 17.55 11.30 18.64
CA ASP A 413 18.14 10.11 19.27
C ASP A 413 18.06 8.90 18.33
N ALA A 414 19.12 8.71 17.53
CA ALA A 414 19.20 7.56 16.65
C ALA A 414 19.16 6.24 17.48
N PRO A 415 18.44 5.20 17.01
CA PRO A 415 18.44 3.91 17.68
C PRO A 415 19.84 3.32 17.79
N LYS A 416 20.07 2.47 18.79
CA LYS A 416 21.34 1.76 18.94
C LYS A 416 21.57 0.81 17.76
N ILE A 417 22.75 0.88 17.16
CA ILE A 417 23.24 -0.13 16.21
C ILE A 417 23.51 -1.44 16.97
N LEU A 418 22.92 -2.54 16.52
CA LEU A 418 23.10 -3.85 17.13
C LEU A 418 24.24 -4.63 16.47
N ASP A 419 25.06 -5.30 17.28
CA ASP A 419 26.06 -6.24 16.75
C ASP A 419 25.44 -7.58 16.35
N ALA A 420 26.22 -8.45 15.68
CA ALA A 420 25.75 -9.76 15.22
C ALA A 420 25.20 -10.65 16.36
N THR A 421 25.82 -10.60 17.54
CA THR A 421 25.37 -11.38 18.72
C THR A 421 24.05 -10.84 19.25
N GLU A 422 23.89 -9.52 19.28
CA GLU A 422 22.66 -8.85 19.67
C GLU A 422 21.51 -9.14 18.69
N ILE A 423 21.78 -9.12 17.39
CA ILE A 423 20.83 -9.51 16.34
C ILE A 423 20.40 -10.98 16.52
N MET A 424 21.34 -11.90 16.80
CA MET A 424 20.99 -13.30 17.07
C MET A 424 20.10 -13.46 18.31
N LYS A 425 20.37 -12.70 19.39
CA LYS A 425 19.52 -12.68 20.59
C LYS A 425 18.13 -12.12 20.30
N LEU A 426 18.04 -11.03 19.54
CA LEU A 426 16.79 -10.43 19.12
C LEU A 426 15.96 -11.42 18.28
N ASN A 427 16.58 -12.06 17.28
CA ASN A 427 15.92 -13.08 16.45
C ASN A 427 15.40 -14.26 17.27
N LYS A 428 16.16 -14.70 18.29
CA LYS A 428 15.72 -15.73 19.23
C LYS A 428 14.47 -15.26 20.01
N ALA A 429 14.48 -14.05 20.56
CA ALA A 429 13.36 -13.49 21.31
C ALA A 429 12.10 -13.33 20.44
N ILE A 430 12.25 -12.87 19.19
CA ILE A 430 11.14 -12.79 18.22
C ILE A 430 10.53 -14.17 17.96
N ARG A 431 11.36 -15.20 17.79
CA ARG A 431 10.89 -16.58 17.58
C ARG A 431 10.14 -17.11 18.81
N GLU A 432 10.65 -16.85 20.00
CA GLU A 432 10.02 -17.26 21.26
C GLU A 432 8.65 -16.56 21.45
N TYR A 433 8.58 -15.26 21.19
CA TYR A 433 7.31 -14.51 21.22
C TYR A 433 6.31 -15.05 20.20
N ARG A 434 6.73 -15.35 18.96
CA ARG A 434 5.86 -15.93 17.93
C ARG A 434 5.34 -17.33 18.33
N ALA A 435 6.17 -18.15 18.98
CA ALA A 435 5.75 -19.45 19.49
C ALA A 435 4.69 -19.31 20.59
N GLU A 436 4.90 -18.40 21.55
CA GLU A 436 3.89 -18.12 22.57
C GLU A 436 2.59 -17.57 21.99
N PHE A 437 2.67 -16.70 20.99
CA PHE A 437 1.49 -16.21 20.29
C PHE A 437 0.72 -17.34 19.61
N LEU A 438 1.41 -18.30 18.99
CA LEU A 438 0.78 -19.49 18.41
C LEU A 438 0.12 -20.36 19.50
N ASP A 439 0.77 -20.58 20.63
CA ASP A 439 0.18 -21.31 21.76
C ASP A 439 -1.04 -20.58 22.34
N HIS A 440 -0.99 -19.24 22.40
CA HIS A 440 -2.13 -18.42 22.76
C HIS A 440 -3.27 -18.55 21.75
N TRP A 441 -2.98 -18.50 20.44
CA TRP A 441 -3.96 -18.70 19.38
C TRP A 441 -4.61 -20.08 19.48
N ASN A 442 -3.83 -21.14 19.66
CA ASN A 442 -4.35 -22.51 19.77
C ASN A 442 -5.25 -22.69 21.00
N ARG A 443 -4.90 -22.08 22.14
CA ARG A 443 -5.74 -22.08 23.36
C ARG A 443 -7.08 -21.40 23.19
N THR A 444 -7.26 -20.55 22.17
CA THR A 444 -8.59 -19.99 21.89
C THR A 444 -9.65 -21.04 21.59
N ALA A 445 -9.25 -22.27 21.24
CA ALA A 445 -10.14 -23.43 21.13
C ALA A 445 -10.94 -23.72 22.41
N GLU A 446 -10.40 -23.38 23.58
CA GLU A 446 -11.09 -23.51 24.87
C GLU A 446 -12.26 -22.53 25.01
N SER A 447 -12.24 -21.45 24.24
CA SER A 447 -13.21 -20.36 24.28
C SER A 447 -14.22 -20.38 23.13
N THR A 448 -14.04 -21.24 22.11
CA THR A 448 -14.99 -21.36 20.98
C THR A 448 -15.94 -22.54 21.18
N ALA A 449 -17.19 -22.37 20.74
CA ALA A 449 -18.18 -23.44 20.75
C ALA A 449 -17.81 -24.63 19.84
N THR A 450 -16.86 -24.42 18.92
CA THR A 450 -16.40 -25.46 17.98
C THR A 450 -15.27 -26.33 18.52
N GLY A 451 -14.66 -25.96 19.66
CA GLY A 451 -13.46 -26.61 20.16
C GLY A 451 -12.26 -26.47 19.22
N GLN A 452 -12.28 -25.49 18.33
CA GLN A 452 -11.20 -25.17 17.38
C GLN A 452 -10.69 -23.76 17.63
N PRO A 453 -9.41 -23.46 17.32
CA PRO A 453 -8.92 -22.09 17.39
C PRO A 453 -9.78 -21.13 16.57
N LEU A 454 -9.74 -19.84 16.92
CA LEU A 454 -10.42 -18.79 16.17
C LEU A 454 -10.09 -18.84 14.67
N ASP A 455 -11.06 -18.50 13.83
CA ASP A 455 -10.84 -18.38 12.39
C ASP A 455 -10.19 -17.02 12.04
N ALA A 456 -10.50 -15.96 12.79
CA ALA A 456 -9.91 -14.64 12.63
C ALA A 456 -10.05 -13.75 13.88
N VAL A 457 -9.30 -12.64 13.93
CA VAL A 457 -9.42 -11.59 14.93
C VAL A 457 -9.84 -10.29 14.26
N ILE A 458 -10.80 -9.60 14.87
CA ILE A 458 -11.26 -8.26 14.53
C ILE A 458 -10.63 -7.31 15.54
N MET A 459 -9.93 -6.29 15.05
CA MET A 459 -9.23 -5.31 15.89
C MET A 459 -9.14 -3.95 15.21
N PRO A 460 -8.93 -2.85 15.97
CA PRO A 460 -8.59 -1.55 15.41
C PRO A 460 -7.34 -1.63 14.52
N ILE A 461 -7.37 -0.97 13.37
CA ILE A 461 -6.17 -0.75 12.56
C ILE A 461 -5.30 0.35 13.19
N PHE A 462 -5.95 1.39 13.69
CA PHE A 462 -5.36 2.55 14.35
C PHE A 462 -6.33 3.08 15.42
N PRO A 463 -5.87 3.70 16.53
CA PRO A 463 -6.76 4.16 17.59
C PRO A 463 -7.69 5.31 17.17
N SER A 464 -7.41 6.02 16.08
CA SER A 464 -8.21 7.16 15.61
C SER A 464 -8.61 7.06 14.13
N ALA A 465 -9.50 7.95 13.71
CA ALA A 465 -9.60 8.35 12.30
C ALA A 465 -8.30 9.08 11.86
N ALA A 466 -8.21 9.44 10.58
CA ALA A 466 -7.06 10.19 10.06
C ALA A 466 -6.82 11.48 10.87
N PRO A 467 -5.66 11.64 11.53
CA PRO A 467 -5.36 12.85 12.29
C PRO A 467 -4.87 13.98 11.36
N ARG A 468 -4.70 15.17 11.94
CA ARG A 468 -4.03 16.30 11.27
C ARG A 468 -2.57 15.95 10.99
N ARG A 469 -2.02 16.60 9.97
CA ARG A 469 -0.59 16.50 9.63
C ARG A 469 0.30 16.75 10.86
N GLY A 470 1.32 15.92 11.05
CA GLY A 470 2.27 15.97 12.17
C GLY A 470 1.80 15.25 13.43
N ASN A 471 0.55 14.78 13.47
CA ASN A 471 -0.05 14.22 14.68
C ASN A 471 -0.41 12.73 14.51
N VAL A 472 0.24 12.01 13.58
CA VAL A 472 0.13 10.56 13.51
C VAL A 472 1.01 9.93 14.57
N SER A 473 0.45 9.78 15.77
CA SER A 473 1.10 9.06 16.86
C SER A 473 0.22 7.93 17.35
N TRP A 474 0.82 6.75 17.53
CA TRP A 474 0.12 5.61 18.14
C TRP A 474 -0.12 5.88 19.62
N MET A 475 0.89 6.33 20.38
CA MET A 475 0.67 6.89 21.70
C MET A 475 -0.01 8.24 21.51
N GLY A 476 -1.22 8.45 22.04
CA GLY A 476 -1.85 9.78 22.00
C GLY A 476 -0.87 10.84 22.50
N GLU A 477 -1.02 12.08 22.02
CA GLU A 477 -0.24 13.19 22.61
C GLU A 477 -0.45 13.19 24.14
N PRO A 478 0.63 13.33 24.93
CA PRO A 478 0.57 13.28 26.39
C PRO A 478 -0.37 14.33 27.01
#